data_AF-A0A523XSU8-F1
#
_entry.id   AF-A0A523XSU8-F1
#
_cell.length_a   1.000
_cell.length_b   1.000
_cell.length_c   1.000
_cell.angle_alpha   90.00
_cell.angle_beta   90.00
_cell.angle_gamma   90.00
#
_symmetry.space_group_name_H-M   'P 1'
#
loop_
_entity.id
_entity.type
_entity.pdbx_description
1 polymer ?
#
loop_
_entity_poly.entity_id
_entity_poly.type
_entity_poly.pdbx_seq_one_letter_code
_entity_poly.pdbx_strand_id
1 'polypeptide(L)' 'MDEYDKIAKSGMWIVDCLQKHGILGERTVLANAIHFDAREVELLAVSGTWVSYQPRSNMNNGEIATRTRELVPDV' A
#
# COMPACT_ATOMS: atom_id res chain seq x y z
N MET A 1 -2.07 13.70 -4.41
CA MET A 1 -0.99 13.23 -5.31
C MET A 1 -1.29 11.78 -5.59
N ASP A 2 -1.77 11.52 -6.79
CA ASP A 2 -2.27 10.23 -7.26
C ASP A 2 -1.11 9.28 -7.62
N GLU A 3 -1.35 7.97 -7.58
CA GLU A 3 -0.50 6.88 -8.04
C GLU A 3 0.09 7.13 -9.44
N TYR A 4 -0.69 7.73 -10.34
CA TYR A 4 -0.23 8.16 -11.67
C TYR A 4 0.87 9.24 -11.63
N ASP A 5 0.83 10.15 -10.65
CA ASP A 5 1.85 11.20 -10.49
C ASP A 5 3.18 10.63 -9.96
N LYS A 6 3.15 9.45 -9.32
CA LYS A 6 4.36 8.75 -8.85
C LYS A 6 5.06 8.00 -9.98
N ILE A 7 4.31 7.32 -10.84
CA ILE A 7 4.88 6.67 -12.04
C ILE A 7 5.56 7.71 -12.93
N ALA A 8 4.97 8.90 -13.09
CA ALA A 8 5.55 9.99 -13.85
C ALA A 8 6.91 10.48 -13.29
N LYS A 9 7.15 10.33 -11.99
CA LYS A 9 8.36 10.85 -11.30
C LYS A 9 9.44 9.80 -11.08
N SER A 10 9.07 8.55 -10.76
CA SER A 10 10.02 7.47 -10.44
C SER A 10 10.14 6.42 -11.56
N GLY A 11 9.18 6.38 -12.50
CA GLY A 11 9.04 5.30 -13.47
C GLY A 11 8.63 3.95 -12.86
N MET A 12 8.27 3.92 -11.57
CA MET A 12 8.00 2.70 -10.80
C MET A 12 6.79 2.89 -9.88
N TRP A 13 6.00 1.83 -9.69
CA TRP A 13 4.96 1.80 -8.65
C TRP A 13 5.59 1.95 -7.26
N ILE A 14 4.83 2.50 -6.32
CA ILE A 14 5.38 2.87 -5.00
C ILE A 14 5.88 1.64 -4.23
N VAL A 15 5.15 0.52 -4.29
CA VAL A 15 5.55 -0.73 -3.61
C VAL A 15 6.83 -1.28 -4.21
N ASP A 16 6.96 -1.27 -5.53
CA ASP A 16 8.19 -1.69 -6.24
C ASP A 16 9.40 -0.83 -5.84
N CYS A 17 9.20 0.48 -5.71
CA CYS A 17 10.24 1.40 -5.27
C CYS A 17 10.70 1.08 -3.84
N LEU A 18 9.75 0.91 -2.92
CA LEU A 18 10.06 0.57 -1.51
C LEU A 18 10.78 -0.78 -1.39
N GLN A 19 10.37 -1.77 -2.20
CA GLN A 19 11.03 -3.07 -2.26
C GLN A 19 12.47 -2.96 -2.79
N LYS A 20 12.68 -2.22 -3.88
CA LYS A 20 14.02 -2.01 -4.47
C LYS A 20 14.99 -1.37 -3.47
N HIS A 21 14.48 -0.52 -2.58
CA HIS A 21 15.27 0.14 -1.54
C HIS A 21 15.39 -0.69 -0.24
N GLY A 22 14.83 -1.91 -0.19
CA GLY A 22 14.90 -2.78 0.99
C GLY A 22 14.12 -2.26 2.19
N ILE A 23 13.09 -1.44 1.96
CA ILE A 23 12.30 -0.80 3.02
C ILE A 23 11.18 -1.74 3.51
N LEU A 24 10.64 -2.60 2.64
CA LEU A 24 9.59 -3.54 3.02
C LEU A 24 10.14 -4.62 3.97
N GLY A 25 9.33 -5.06 4.92
CA GLY A 25 9.76 -6.00 5.96
C GLY A 25 8.87 -5.97 7.21
N GLU A 26 9.07 -6.95 8.10
CA GLU A 26 8.35 -7.09 9.38
C GLU A 26 8.45 -5.87 10.32
N ARG A 27 9.45 -5.02 10.11
CA ARG A 27 9.69 -3.80 10.90
C ARG A 27 9.09 -2.53 10.26
N THR A 28 8.37 -2.69 9.16
CA THR A 28 7.81 -1.59 8.38
C THR A 28 6.30 -1.58 8.47
N VAL A 29 5.74 -0.39 8.68
CA VAL A 29 4.30 -0.15 8.68
C VAL A 29 3.98 0.84 7.56
N LEU A 30 3.18 0.42 6.58
CA LEU A 30 2.61 1.31 5.57
C LEU A 30 1.26 1.85 6.07
N ALA A 31 1.19 3.17 6.22
CA ALA A 31 -0.03 3.88 6.59
C ALA A 31 -0.81 4.33 5.35
N ASN A 32 -2.15 4.38 5.46
CA ASN A 32 -3.06 4.87 4.44
C ASN A 32 -3.06 4.06 3.13
N ALA A 33 -3.24 2.74 3.26
CA ALA A 33 -3.43 1.79 2.17
C ALA A 33 -4.70 2.06 1.34
N ILE A 34 -4.64 3.06 0.47
CA ILE A 34 -5.79 3.57 -0.30
C ILE A 34 -5.82 2.94 -1.69
N HIS A 35 -4.66 2.70 -2.32
CA HIS A 35 -4.55 2.08 -3.64
C HIS A 35 -3.42 1.05 -3.62
N PHE A 36 -3.79 -0.24 -3.66
CA PHE A 36 -2.88 -1.34 -3.97
C PHE A 36 -3.57 -2.26 -4.97
N ASP A 37 -2.83 -2.71 -5.98
CA ASP A 37 -3.27 -3.81 -6.84
C ASP A 37 -3.00 -5.19 -6.18
N ALA A 38 -3.53 -6.27 -6.78
CA ALA A 38 -3.36 -7.62 -6.23
C ALA A 38 -1.88 -8.07 -6.13
N ARG A 39 -1.02 -7.61 -7.05
CA ARG A 39 0.41 -7.94 -7.05
C ARG A 39 1.13 -7.20 -5.92
N GLU A 40 0.78 -5.94 -5.69
CA GLU A 40 1.32 -5.15 -4.59
C GLU A 40 0.90 -5.71 -3.23
N VAL A 41 -0.35 -6.17 -3.10
CA VAL A 41 -0.82 -6.88 -1.90
C VAL A 41 0.01 -8.14 -1.64
N GLU A 42 0.28 -8.95 -2.67
CA GLU A 42 1.12 -10.15 -2.57
C GLU A 42 2.54 -9.79 -2.08
N LEU A 43 3.16 -8.73 -2.64
CA LEU A 43 4.49 -8.28 -2.24
C LEU A 43 4.53 -7.82 -0.77
N LEU A 44 3.50 -7.11 -0.32
CA LEU A 44 3.38 -6.67 1.07
C LEU A 44 3.19 -7.86 2.03
N ALA A 45 2.39 -8.85 1.64
CA ALA A 45 2.19 -10.08 2.40
C ALA A 45 3.48 -10.90 2.51
N VAL A 46 4.16 -11.16 1.38
CA VAL A 46 5.42 -11.92 1.34
C VAL A 46 6.54 -11.24 2.13
N SER A 47 6.60 -9.90 2.10
CA SER A 47 7.59 -9.15 2.88
C SER A 47 7.29 -9.08 4.38
N GLY A 48 6.12 -9.52 4.84
CA GLY A 48 5.67 -9.36 6.23
C GLY A 48 5.43 -7.90 6.62
N THR A 49 5.23 -7.01 5.66
CA THR A 49 5.01 -5.59 5.91
C THR A 49 3.63 -5.38 6.52
N TRP A 50 3.57 -4.63 7.63
CA TRP A 50 2.30 -4.29 8.27
C TRP A 50 1.58 -3.18 7.50
N VAL A 51 0.28 -3.32 7.33
CA VAL A 51 -0.55 -2.34 6.62
C VAL A 51 -1.61 -1.79 7.56
N SER A 52 -1.64 -0.46 7.73
CA SER A 52 -2.62 0.23 8.58
C SER A 52 -3.63 1.00 7.72
N TYR A 53 -4.90 0.59 7.81
CA TYR A 53 -6.01 1.24 7.13
C TYR A 53 -6.67 2.29 8.04
N GLN A 54 -6.74 3.55 7.58
CA GLN A 54 -7.26 4.69 8.36
C GLN A 54 -8.53 5.28 7.72
N PRO A 55 -9.67 4.59 7.80
CA PRO A 55 -10.89 4.93 7.04
C PRO A 55 -11.41 6.34 7.32
N ARG A 56 -11.28 6.81 8.57
CA ARG A 56 -11.79 8.13 8.98
C ARG A 56 -10.97 9.28 8.38
N SER A 57 -9.65 9.13 8.32
CA SER A 57 -8.74 10.11 7.72
C SER A 57 -8.97 10.17 6.20
N ASN A 58 -9.05 8.99 5.59
CA ASN A 58 -9.35 8.78 4.19
C ASN A 58 -10.67 9.47 3.77
N MET A 59 -11.76 9.24 4.52
CA MET A 59 -13.04 9.91 4.29
C MET A 59 -12.98 11.43 4.46
N ASN A 60 -12.26 11.93 5.47
CA ASN A 60 -12.10 13.37 5.68
C ASN A 60 -11.33 14.06 4.53
N ASN A 61 -10.44 13.33 3.84
CA ASN A 61 -9.67 13.84 2.70
C ASN A 61 -10.36 13.60 1.34
N GLY A 62 -11.55 12.99 1.32
CA GLY A 62 -12.23 12.61 0.08
C GLY A 62 -11.60 11.43 -0.66
N GLU A 63 -10.64 10.74 -0.04
CA GLU A 63 -9.91 9.60 -0.60
C GLU A 63 -10.60 8.31 -0.16
N ILE A 64 -11.60 7.83 -0.90
CA ILE A 64 -12.20 6.52 -0.65
C ILE A 64 -11.61 5.52 -1.64
N ALA A 65 -10.74 4.62 -1.18
CA ALA A 65 -10.41 3.41 -1.93
C ALA A 65 -9.86 2.26 -1.05
N THR A 66 -9.92 1.08 -1.70
CA THR A 66 -9.55 -0.30 -1.32
C THR A 66 -10.61 -1.14 -0.60
N ARG A 67 -11.00 -2.25 -1.27
CA ARG A 67 -11.77 -3.38 -0.70
C ARG A 67 -10.90 -4.07 0.35
N THR A 68 -11.16 -3.80 1.62
CA THR A 68 -10.46 -4.36 2.79
C THR A 68 -10.42 -5.88 2.87
N ARG A 69 -11.30 -6.61 2.15
CA ARG A 69 -11.42 -8.07 2.25
C ARG A 69 -10.19 -8.85 1.77
N GLU A 70 -9.35 -8.28 0.91
CA GLU A 70 -8.17 -8.99 0.36
C GLU A 70 -6.93 -8.92 1.26
N LEU A 71 -6.93 -8.04 2.27
CA LEU A 71 -5.78 -7.82 3.17
C LEU A 71 -5.88 -8.55 4.52
N VAL A 72 -6.99 -9.26 4.76
CA VAL A 72 -7.19 -10.02 5.99
C VAL A 72 -7.01 -11.51 5.64
N PRO A 73 -5.91 -12.15 6.06
CA PRO A 73 -5.81 -13.60 5.92
C PRO A 73 -6.92 -14.26 6.74
N ASP A 74 -7.57 -15.28 6.18
CA ASP A 74 -8.58 -16.07 6.89
C ASP A 74 -7.98 -16.60 8.20
N VAL A 75 -8.60 -16.21 9.33
CA VAL A 75 -8.24 -16.64 10.70
C VAL A 75 -9.15 -17.78 11.14
#